data_AF-A0AAD2AQL6-F1
#
_entry.id   AF-A0AAD2AQL6-F1
#
_cell.length_a   1.000
_cell.length_b   1.000
_cell.length_c   1.000
_cell.angle_alpha   90.00
_cell.angle_beta   90.00
_cell.angle_gamma   90.00
#
_symmetry.space_group_name_H-M   'P 1'
#
loop_
_entity.id
_entity.type
_entity.pdbx_description
1 polymer ?
#
loop_
_entity_poly.entity_id
_entity_poly.type
_entity_poly.pdbx_seq_one_letter_code
_entity_poly.pdbx_strand_id
1 'polypeptide(L)'
;MLAAIYTAVKKDERYVIDRSVKPFRVSLEAGTELDDNIDAEAGENPEQETGIVYVLGTGVYTKDGKHIVKIGYTTQDLAARIRQLYTTGAMFKFEELASYRVDNYDLLESALHKLLAPFRLNNAREFFSEEVIPYVAEIAAVHQRIQAAPSAWNRQ
;
A
#
# COMPACT_ATOMS: atom_id res chain seq x y z
N MET A 1 -16.20 -3.44 -14.57
CA MET A 1 -15.85 -2.68 -13.35
C MET A 1 -17.07 -2.09 -12.63
N LEU A 2 -17.96 -1.32 -13.30
CA LEU A 2 -19.14 -0.71 -12.64
C LEU A 2 -20.14 -1.74 -12.06
N ALA A 3 -20.33 -2.88 -12.72
CA ALA A 3 -21.27 -3.93 -12.28
C ALA A 3 -20.87 -4.61 -10.95
N ALA A 4 -19.56 -4.75 -10.71
CA ALA A 4 -19.03 -5.33 -9.47
C ALA A 4 -19.27 -4.37 -8.28
N ILE A 5 -19.00 -3.08 -8.48
CA ILE A 5 -19.30 -2.02 -7.51
C ILE A 5 -20.80 -1.97 -7.22
N TYR A 6 -21.64 -1.97 -8.25
CA TYR A 6 -23.10 -1.93 -8.08
C TYR A 6 -23.63 -3.16 -7.32
N THR A 7 -23.09 -4.34 -7.56
CA THR A 7 -23.50 -5.58 -6.88
C THR A 7 -23.06 -5.60 -5.42
N ALA A 8 -21.85 -5.13 -5.12
CA ALA A 8 -21.35 -4.99 -3.75
C ALA A 8 -22.19 -3.97 -2.97
N VAL A 9 -22.47 -2.81 -3.56
CA VAL A 9 -23.26 -1.73 -2.96
C VAL A 9 -24.74 -2.14 -2.79
N LYS A 10 -25.30 -2.96 -3.68
CA LYS A 10 -26.70 -3.44 -3.59
C LYS A 10 -26.96 -4.36 -2.40
N LYS A 11 -25.97 -5.14 -1.98
CA LYS A 11 -26.08 -6.05 -0.83
C LYS A 11 -25.77 -5.38 0.50
N ASP A 12 -25.33 -4.13 0.46
CA ASP A 12 -24.80 -3.43 1.61
C ASP A 12 -25.79 -2.36 2.07
N GLU A 13 -26.41 -2.60 3.24
CA GLU A 13 -27.44 -1.74 3.84
C GLU A 13 -26.94 -0.32 4.17
N ARG A 14 -25.62 -0.11 4.07
CA ARG A 14 -24.94 1.17 4.30
C ARG A 14 -25.15 2.20 3.20
N TYR A 15 -25.62 1.79 2.01
CA TYR A 15 -25.72 2.67 0.85
C TYR A 15 -27.17 2.79 0.34
N VAL A 16 -27.62 4.02 0.13
CA VAL A 16 -28.91 4.30 -0.52
C VAL A 16 -28.71 4.34 -2.02
N ILE A 17 -29.30 3.38 -2.72
CA ILE A 17 -29.28 3.33 -4.19
C ILE A 17 -30.45 4.16 -4.72
N ASP A 18 -30.14 5.24 -5.43
CA ASP A 18 -31.14 5.95 -6.22
C ASP A 18 -31.61 5.06 -7.38
N ARG A 19 -32.89 4.69 -7.35
CA ARG A 19 -33.54 3.81 -8.34
C ARG A 19 -34.29 4.59 -9.42
N SER A 20 -34.27 5.93 -9.37
CA SER A 20 -34.98 6.78 -10.34
C SER A 20 -34.43 6.65 -11.76
N VAL A 21 -33.16 6.28 -11.91
CA VAL A 21 -32.49 6.09 -13.19
C VAL A 21 -31.93 4.67 -13.28
N LYS A 22 -32.34 3.92 -14.32
CA LYS A 22 -31.73 2.62 -14.59
C LYS A 22 -30.28 2.83 -15.06
N PRO A 23 -29.30 2.09 -14.53
CA PRO A 23 -27.93 2.19 -15.00
C PRO A 23 -27.87 1.83 -16.48
N PHE A 24 -27.35 2.75 -17.29
CA PHE A 24 -27.19 2.53 -18.72
C PHE A 24 -25.93 1.69 -18.97
N ARG A 25 -26.06 0.66 -19.81
CA ARG A 25 -24.91 -0.15 -20.23
C ARG A 25 -24.18 0.63 -21.32
N VAL A 26 -22.99 1.12 -21.03
CA VAL A 26 -22.07 1.64 -22.04
C VAL A 26 -21.27 0.47 -22.58
N SER A 27 -21.64 0.00 -23.76
CA SER A 27 -20.76 -0.85 -24.57
C SER A 27 -20.06 0.06 -25.57
N LEU A 28 -18.74 0.23 -25.43
CA LEU A 28 -17.93 0.59 -26.59
C LEU A 28 -17.72 -0.72 -27.35
N GLU A 29 -18.23 -0.74 -28.58
CA GLU A 29 -18.02 -1.76 -29.61
C GLU A 29 -18.96 -2.98 -29.60
N ALA A 30 -19.43 -3.27 -30.81
CA ALA A 30 -20.45 -4.25 -31.13
C ALA A 30 -19.84 -5.65 -31.27
N GLY A 31 -20.46 -6.62 -30.60
CA GLY A 31 -20.40 -8.03 -30.95
C GLY A 31 -19.19 -8.80 -30.47
N THR A 32 -19.33 -9.47 -29.32
CA THR A 32 -19.05 -10.90 -29.12
C THR A 32 -19.58 -11.28 -27.74
N GLU A 33 -20.47 -12.27 -27.68
CA GLU A 33 -20.87 -12.91 -26.43
C GLU A 33 -19.64 -13.61 -25.83
N LEU A 34 -19.21 -13.19 -24.65
CA LEU A 34 -18.10 -13.79 -23.91
C LEU A 34 -18.66 -14.45 -22.65
N ASP A 35 -18.68 -15.78 -22.73
CA ASP A 35 -18.52 -16.81 -21.69
C ASP A 35 -18.65 -16.36 -20.22
N ASP A 36 -19.68 -16.90 -19.56
CA ASP A 36 -20.10 -16.59 -18.18
C ASP A 36 -19.21 -17.22 -17.07
N ASN A 37 -18.03 -17.76 -17.39
CA ASN A 37 -17.11 -18.29 -16.36
C ASN A 37 -16.02 -17.30 -16.00
N ILE A 38 -16.42 -16.24 -15.28
CA ILE A 38 -15.50 -15.57 -14.36
C ILE A 38 -15.67 -16.30 -13.02
N ASP A 39 -14.99 -17.42 -12.89
CA ASP A 39 -14.62 -17.98 -11.61
C ASP A 39 -13.65 -17.00 -10.95
N ALA A 40 -14.22 -15.92 -10.41
CA ALA A 40 -13.60 -15.13 -9.39
C ALA A 40 -13.53 -16.05 -8.17
N GLU A 41 -12.39 -16.70 -8.01
CA GLU A 41 -11.87 -17.18 -6.72
C GLU A 41 -11.91 -16.01 -5.74
N ALA A 42 -13.10 -15.80 -5.17
CA ALA A 42 -13.37 -14.97 -4.02
C ALA A 42 -12.96 -15.79 -2.80
N GLY A 43 -11.65 -15.96 -2.64
CA GLY A 43 -11.00 -16.40 -1.42
C GLY A 43 -9.87 -15.41 -1.13
N GLU A 44 -9.60 -14.98 0.10
CA GLU A 44 -9.99 -15.47 1.41
C GLU A 44 -9.86 -14.28 2.38
N ASN A 45 -10.77 -14.21 3.37
CA ASN A 45 -10.68 -13.48 4.65
C ASN A 45 -9.89 -12.14 4.72
N PRO A 46 -10.53 -10.95 4.88
CA PRO A 46 -9.85 -9.69 5.19
C PRO A 46 -9.40 -9.66 6.67
N GLU A 47 -8.78 -10.73 7.15
CA GLU A 47 -7.92 -10.64 8.31
C GLU A 47 -6.84 -9.64 7.93
N GLN A 48 -6.94 -8.46 8.52
CA GLN A 48 -6.04 -7.35 8.32
C GLN A 48 -4.62 -7.86 8.57
N GLU A 49 -3.91 -8.23 7.51
CA GLU A 49 -2.56 -8.76 7.66
C GLU A 49 -1.72 -7.62 8.23
N THR A 50 -1.35 -7.74 9.49
CA THR A 50 -0.42 -6.82 10.12
C THR A 50 0.96 -7.06 9.50
N GLY A 51 1.59 -5.99 9.02
CA GLY A 51 2.94 -6.02 8.47
C GLY A 51 3.82 -4.93 9.07
N ILE A 52 5.08 -4.92 8.65
CA ILE A 52 6.07 -3.93 9.06
C ILE A 52 6.45 -3.10 7.84
N VAL A 53 6.14 -1.82 7.86
CA VAL A 53 6.70 -0.83 6.93
C VAL A 53 7.98 -0.28 7.53
N TYR A 54 9.06 -0.23 6.75
CA TYR A 54 10.38 0.12 7.24
C TYR A 54 11.08 1.17 6.36
N VAL A 55 12.05 1.84 6.96
CA VAL A 55 13.05 2.69 6.31
C VAL A 55 14.43 2.13 6.64
N LEU A 56 15.14 1.69 5.61
CA LEU A 56 16.49 1.13 5.75
C LEU A 56 17.53 2.10 5.17
N GLY A 57 18.58 2.37 5.93
CA GLY A 57 19.78 3.04 5.43
C GLY A 57 20.60 2.10 4.55
N THR A 58 21.06 2.58 3.41
CA THR A 58 21.89 1.78 2.48
C THR A 58 23.39 1.84 2.79
N GLY A 59 23.82 2.73 3.70
CA GLY A 59 25.24 3.06 3.90
C GLY A 59 25.88 3.84 2.75
N VAL A 60 25.09 4.22 1.73
CA VAL A 60 25.54 5.00 0.57
C VAL A 60 25.04 6.44 0.69
N TYR A 61 25.83 7.36 0.17
CA TYR A 61 25.59 8.80 0.24
C TYR A 61 25.46 9.41 -1.16
N THR A 62 24.65 10.46 -1.26
CA THR A 62 24.59 11.33 -2.44
C THR A 62 25.85 12.21 -2.53
N LYS A 63 26.05 12.89 -3.67
CA LYS A 63 27.18 13.83 -3.86
C LYS A 63 27.18 14.97 -2.85
N ASP A 64 25.99 15.34 -2.36
CA ASP A 64 25.79 16.41 -1.39
C ASP A 64 25.90 15.91 0.07
N GLY A 65 26.35 14.67 0.27
CA GLY A 65 26.59 14.09 1.60
C GLY A 65 25.35 13.53 2.30
N LYS A 66 24.19 13.46 1.63
CA LYS A 66 22.96 12.93 2.23
C LYS A 66 22.89 11.42 2.14
N HIS A 67 22.44 10.74 3.19
CA HIS A 67 22.21 9.30 3.19
C HIS A 67 21.12 8.89 2.20
N ILE A 68 21.30 7.74 1.55
CA ILE A 68 20.30 7.12 0.70
C ILE A 68 19.55 6.06 1.52
N VAL A 69 18.23 6.19 1.57
CA VAL A 69 17.36 5.29 2.31
C VAL A 69 16.45 4.51 1.37
N LYS A 70 16.04 3.32 1.78
CA LYS A 70 15.07 2.46 1.10
C LYS A 70 13.80 2.37 1.94
N ILE A 71 12.66 2.65 1.33
CA ILE A 71 11.35 2.40 1.93
C ILE A 71 10.83 1.07 1.38
N GLY A 72 10.17 0.27 2.23
CA GLY A 72 9.52 -0.96 1.83
C GLY A 72 8.74 -1.59 2.98
N TYR A 73 8.21 -2.78 2.76
CA TYR A 73 7.49 -3.52 3.78
C TYR A 73 7.90 -4.99 3.86
N THR A 74 7.50 -5.66 4.94
CA THR A 74 7.62 -7.09 5.14
C THR A 74 6.51 -7.61 6.05
N THR A 75 6.02 -8.82 5.80
CA THR A 75 5.15 -9.58 6.71
C THR A 75 5.96 -10.46 7.67
N GLN A 76 7.23 -10.71 7.35
CA GLN A 76 8.17 -11.47 8.16
C GLN A 76 8.92 -10.57 9.16
N ASP A 77 9.68 -11.18 10.07
CA ASP A 77 10.61 -10.47 10.95
C ASP A 77 11.57 -9.55 10.17
N LEU A 78 11.73 -8.32 10.66
CA LEU A 78 12.52 -7.30 9.98
C LEU A 78 14.00 -7.67 9.89
N ALA A 79 14.56 -8.29 10.94
CA ALA A 79 15.96 -8.71 10.91
C ALA A 79 16.16 -9.84 9.89
N ALA A 80 15.20 -10.75 9.75
CA ALA A 80 15.22 -11.76 8.67
C ALA A 80 15.17 -11.11 7.29
N ARG A 81 14.31 -10.11 7.10
CA ARG A 81 14.22 -9.36 5.84
C ARG A 81 15.53 -8.64 5.50
N ILE A 82 16.15 -7.96 6.48
CA ILE A 82 17.45 -7.30 6.31
C ILE A 82 18.54 -8.31 5.89
N ARG A 83 18.56 -9.50 6.50
CA ARG A 83 19.49 -10.59 6.10
C ARG A 83 19.25 -11.07 4.68
N GLN A 84 18.00 -11.20 4.25
CA GLN A 84 17.66 -11.58 2.87
C GLN A 84 18.06 -10.51 1.85
N LEU A 85 17.98 -9.24 2.22
CA LEU A 85 18.44 -8.14 1.36
C LEU A 85 19.98 -8.08 1.25
N TYR A 86 20.68 -8.69 2.21
CA TYR A 86 22.12 -8.87 2.22
C TYR A 86 22.54 -10.13 1.45
N THR A 87 22.17 -10.23 0.17
CA THR A 87 22.71 -11.25 -0.76
C THR A 87 24.02 -10.78 -1.38
N THR A 88 24.86 -11.72 -1.81
CA THR A 88 26.18 -11.49 -2.41
C THR A 88 26.13 -10.41 -3.51
N GLY A 89 26.61 -9.21 -3.21
CA GLY A 89 26.60 -8.06 -4.12
C GLY A 89 26.34 -6.71 -3.45
N ALA A 90 25.78 -6.67 -2.24
CA ALA A 90 25.68 -5.43 -1.46
C ALA A 90 27.01 -5.13 -0.76
N MET A 91 27.65 -4.00 -1.08
CA MET A 91 28.91 -3.58 -0.42
C MET A 91 28.70 -3.19 1.06
N PHE A 92 27.49 -2.82 1.44
CA PHE A 92 27.16 -2.34 2.79
C PHE A 92 25.91 -3.03 3.33
N LYS A 93 25.90 -3.26 4.65
CA LYS A 93 24.76 -3.84 5.36
C LYS A 93 23.68 -2.77 5.51
N PHE A 94 22.43 -3.14 5.23
CA PHE A 94 21.29 -2.27 5.52
C PHE A 94 21.15 -2.07 7.04
N GLU A 95 20.93 -0.83 7.44
CA GLU A 95 20.65 -0.44 8.82
C GLU A 95 19.18 -0.08 8.95
N GLU A 96 18.53 -0.51 10.04
CA GLU A 96 17.18 -0.09 10.36
C GLU A 96 17.20 1.34 10.92
N LEU A 97 16.56 2.29 10.21
CA LEU A 97 16.41 3.67 10.67
C LEU A 97 15.05 3.89 11.34
N ALA A 98 14.00 3.29 10.78
CA ALA A 98 12.66 3.33 11.34
C ALA A 98 11.85 2.10 10.89
N SER A 99 10.91 1.67 11.74
CA SER A 99 9.95 0.62 11.39
C SER A 99 8.62 0.83 12.11
N TYR A 100 7.53 0.47 11.43
CA TYR A 100 6.16 0.65 11.89
C TYR A 100 5.38 -0.62 11.64
N ARG A 101 4.93 -1.26 12.72
CA ARG A 101 3.98 -2.37 12.64
C ARG A 101 2.58 -1.80 12.46
N VAL A 102 1.94 -2.10 11.34
CA VAL A 102 0.64 -1.54 10.93
C VAL A 102 -0.19 -2.56 10.18
N ASP A 103 -1.50 -2.41 10.24
CA ASP A 103 -2.43 -3.08 9.32
C ASP A 103 -2.45 -2.34 7.97
N ASN A 104 -2.82 -3.04 6.89
CA ASN A 104 -2.81 -2.49 5.54
C ASN A 104 -1.44 -1.86 5.18
N TYR A 105 -0.37 -2.59 5.49
CA TYR A 105 1.02 -2.14 5.31
C TYR A 105 1.35 -1.81 3.85
N ASP A 106 0.74 -2.53 2.91
CA ASP A 106 0.84 -2.35 1.47
C ASP A 106 0.26 -1.00 1.03
N LEU A 107 -0.88 -0.60 1.61
CA LEU A 107 -1.51 0.69 1.35
C LEU A 107 -0.66 1.83 1.92
N LEU A 108 -0.11 1.68 3.14
CA LEU A 108 0.78 2.68 3.72
C LEU A 108 2.03 2.86 2.86
N GLU A 109 2.65 1.77 2.43
CA GLU A 109 3.87 1.81 1.63
C GLU A 109 3.64 2.48 0.25
N SER A 110 2.55 2.09 -0.42
CA SER A 110 2.11 2.70 -1.69
C SER A 110 1.83 4.19 -1.54
N ALA A 111 1.22 4.61 -0.41
CA ALA A 111 0.99 6.02 -0.10
C ALA A 111 2.30 6.78 0.12
N LEU A 112 3.23 6.21 0.91
CA LEU A 112 4.56 6.79 1.15
C LEU A 112 5.31 7.01 -0.17
N HIS A 113 5.32 6.03 -1.06
CA HIS A 113 6.00 6.14 -2.35
C HIS A 113 5.45 7.24 -3.25
N LYS A 114 4.12 7.42 -3.24
CA LYS A 114 3.45 8.45 -4.04
C LYS A 114 3.67 9.84 -3.45
N LEU A 115 3.48 10.00 -2.15
CA LEU A 115 3.62 11.28 -1.46
C LEU A 115 5.06 11.77 -1.44
N LEU A 116 6.02 10.85 -1.30
CA LEU A 116 7.45 11.15 -1.20
C LEU A 116 8.18 11.03 -2.54
N ALA A 117 7.47 10.88 -3.64
CA ALA A 117 8.04 10.88 -4.99
C ALA A 117 8.99 12.05 -5.28
N PRO A 118 8.76 13.28 -4.79
CA PRO A 118 9.71 14.40 -4.99
C PRO A 118 11.11 14.18 -4.39
N PHE A 119 11.23 13.30 -3.39
CA PHE A 119 12.51 12.98 -2.73
C PHE A 119 13.17 11.71 -3.27
N ARG A 120 12.59 11.10 -4.31
CA ARG A 120 13.03 9.84 -4.88
C ARG A 120 14.28 10.06 -5.75
N LEU A 121 15.34 9.29 -5.49
CA LEU A 121 16.60 9.42 -6.21
C LEU A 121 16.64 8.61 -7.51
N ASN A 122 15.80 7.57 -7.60
CA ASN A 122 15.69 6.72 -8.78
C ASN A 122 14.24 6.26 -8.95
N ASN A 123 13.60 6.53 -10.09
CA ASN A 123 12.20 6.16 -10.28
C ASN A 123 11.98 4.63 -10.39
N ALA A 124 12.97 3.87 -10.83
CA ALA A 124 12.88 2.42 -10.96
C ALA A 124 13.16 1.67 -9.64
N ARG A 125 13.71 2.34 -8.62
CA ARG A 125 14.10 1.71 -7.36
C ARG A 125 13.54 2.51 -6.19
N GLU A 126 13.16 1.86 -5.10
CA GLU A 126 12.46 2.50 -3.97
C GLU A 126 13.46 3.22 -3.04
N PHE A 127 14.34 4.04 -3.63
CA PHE A 127 15.39 4.78 -2.92
C PHE A 127 15.08 6.28 -2.87
N PHE A 128 15.27 6.84 -1.69
CA PHE A 128 14.93 8.22 -1.34
C PHE A 128 16.10 8.89 -0.62
N SER A 129 16.10 10.22 -0.61
CA SER A 129 16.93 11.02 0.30
C SER A 129 16.52 10.76 1.75
N GLU A 130 17.46 10.78 2.70
CA GLU A 130 17.16 10.67 4.15
C GLU A 130 16.20 11.74 4.70
N GLU A 131 16.06 12.85 3.96
CA GLU A 131 15.13 13.94 4.30
C GLU A 131 13.67 13.47 4.38
N VAL A 132 13.34 12.29 3.83
CA VAL A 132 11.99 11.73 3.95
C VAL A 132 11.64 11.23 5.35
N ILE A 133 12.63 10.94 6.20
CA ILE A 133 12.42 10.24 7.48
C ILE A 133 11.36 10.93 8.37
N PRO A 134 11.39 12.27 8.57
CA PRO A 134 10.36 12.94 9.37
C PRO A 134 8.95 12.79 8.77
N TYR A 135 8.82 12.92 7.45
CA TYR A 135 7.54 12.79 6.75
C TYR A 135 7.00 11.36 6.80
N VAL A 136 7.87 10.34 6.73
CA VAL A 136 7.46 8.94 6.90
C VAL A 136 6.82 8.75 8.28
N ALA A 137 7.43 9.30 9.34
CA ALA A 137 6.91 9.20 10.69
C ALA A 137 5.53 9.86 10.84
N GLU A 138 5.34 11.04 10.27
CA GLU A 138 4.05 11.74 10.29
C GLU A 138 2.96 10.98 9.54
N ILE A 139 3.26 10.49 8.34
CA ILE A 139 2.31 9.73 7.52
C ILE A 139 1.93 8.40 8.20
N ALA A 140 2.92 7.68 8.75
CA ALA A 140 2.67 6.46 9.51
C ALA A 140 1.80 6.72 10.75
N ALA A 141 2.03 7.82 11.46
CA ALA A 141 1.21 8.22 12.61
C ALA A 141 -0.23 8.56 12.19
N VAL A 142 -0.44 9.24 11.06
CA VAL A 142 -1.78 9.50 10.51
C VAL A 142 -2.48 8.18 10.15
N HIS A 143 -1.77 7.26 9.47
CA HIS A 143 -2.30 5.95 9.11
C HIS A 143 -2.76 5.17 10.35
N GLN A 144 -1.90 5.05 11.36
CA GLN A 144 -2.24 4.38 12.63
C GLN A 144 -3.44 5.02 13.31
N ARG A 145 -3.54 6.35 13.29
CA ARG A 145 -4.69 7.08 13.87
C ARG A 145 -5.98 6.80 13.11
N ILE A 146 -5.93 6.65 11.79
CA ILE A 146 -7.09 6.26 10.97
C ILE A 146 -7.49 4.81 11.26
N GLN A 147 -6.53 3.89 11.39
CA GLN A 147 -6.81 2.50 11.75
C GLN A 147 -7.43 2.37 13.15
N ALA A 148 -6.97 3.17 14.10
CA ALA A 148 -7.48 3.19 15.47
C ALA A 148 -8.79 3.98 15.62
N ALA A 149 -9.20 4.77 14.61
CA ALA A 149 -10.42 5.54 14.68
C ALA A 149 -11.63 4.58 14.75
N PRO A 150 -12.62 4.83 15.62
CA PRO A 150 -13.86 4.06 15.61
C PRO A 150 -14.45 4.13 14.21
N SER A 151 -14.57 2.97 13.55
CA SER A 151 -15.21 2.93 12.24
C SER A 151 -16.62 3.50 12.41
N ALA A 152 -16.99 4.47 11.58
CA ALA A 152 -18.35 5.02 11.56
C ALA A 152 -19.43 3.94 11.32
N TRP A 153 -18.98 2.75 10.93
CA TRP A 153 -19.73 1.54 10.66
C TRP A 153 -20.00 0.65 11.90
N ASN A 154 -19.38 0.89 13.05
CA ASN A 154 -19.54 0.09 14.28
C ASN A 154 -20.42 0.74 15.36
N ARG A 155 -21.39 1.59 14.98
CA ARG A 155 -22.43 2.02 15.93
C ARG A 155 -23.64 1.10 15.82
N GLN A 156 -23.72 0.17 16.77
CA GLN A 156 -24.93 -0.59 17.11
C GLN A 156 -26.06 0.33 17.52
#